data_AF-A0A7W6RJH7-F1
#
_entry.id   AF-A0A7W6RJH7-F1
#
_cell.length_a   1.000
_cell.length_b   1.000
_cell.length_c   1.000
_cell.angle_alpha   90.00
_cell.angle_beta   90.00
_cell.angle_gamma   90.00
#
_symmetry.space_group_name_H-M   'P 1'
#
loop_
_entity.id
_entity.type
_entity.pdbx_description
1 polymer ?
#
loop_
_entity_poly.entity_id
_entity_poly.type
_entity_poly.pdbx_seq_one_letter_code
_entity_poly.pdbx_strand_id
1 'polypeptide(L)'
;MSSVLHNLGSGLQVAPAKHYSRLIKFIDEVAKHEPHETSTSVDIFSNDDSKWYCQIRCGKQRTQPMGPYTKRQAERVQDARRTRIAEKGTAWLIFEQTDGH
;
A
#
# COMPACT_ATOMS: atom_id res chain seq x y z
N MET A 1 26.09 0.35 -19.82
CA MET A 1 26.93 -0.40 -18.87
C MET A 1 26.19 -1.68 -18.53
N SER A 2 26.79 -2.81 -18.87
CA SER A 2 26.33 -4.16 -18.58
C SER A 2 26.21 -4.42 -17.08
N SER A 3 25.24 -5.25 -16.69
CA SER A 3 25.58 -6.56 -16.14
C SER A 3 24.32 -7.41 -16.00
N VAL A 4 24.27 -8.44 -16.84
CA VAL A 4 23.54 -9.67 -16.56
C VAL A 4 24.51 -10.57 -15.81
N LEU A 5 24.12 -11.11 -14.66
CA LEU A 5 24.70 -12.35 -14.14
C LEU A 5 23.58 -13.23 -13.58
N HIS A 6 23.48 -14.40 -14.19
CA HIS A 6 22.58 -15.51 -13.89
C HIS A 6 23.12 -16.29 -12.69
N ASN A 7 22.27 -16.92 -11.86
CA ASN A 7 22.46 -18.35 -11.58
C ASN A 7 21.21 -19.07 -11.03
N LEU A 8 21.10 -20.32 -11.47
CA LEU A 8 20.08 -21.34 -11.23
C LEU A 8 19.93 -21.74 -9.76
N GLY A 9 18.69 -21.99 -9.34
CA GLY A 9 18.36 -22.78 -8.15
C GLY A 9 16.86 -23.02 -8.07
N SER A 10 16.41 -24.22 -8.45
CA SER A 10 15.04 -24.74 -8.30
C SER A 10 13.93 -23.75 -8.66
N GLY A 11 13.55 -23.73 -9.94
CA GLY A 11 12.59 -22.78 -10.51
C GLY A 11 11.16 -22.96 -10.01
N LEU A 12 10.90 -22.64 -8.74
CA LEU A 12 9.62 -22.06 -8.36
C LEU A 12 9.60 -20.70 -9.04
N GLN A 13 8.89 -20.60 -10.17
CA GLN A 13 8.57 -19.33 -10.81
C GLN A 13 7.83 -18.49 -9.76
N VAL A 14 8.56 -17.66 -9.01
CA VAL A 14 7.95 -16.70 -8.08
C VAL A 14 7.19 -15.74 -8.97
N ALA A 15 5.86 -15.85 -8.96
CA ALA A 15 5.01 -14.96 -9.72
C ALA A 15 5.41 -13.50 -9.40
N PRO A 16 5.50 -12.61 -10.40
CA PRO A 16 5.87 -11.23 -10.16
C PRO A 16 4.95 -10.62 -9.12
N ALA A 17 5.53 -9.91 -8.15
CA ALA A 17 4.77 -9.26 -7.09
C ALA A 17 3.70 -8.35 -7.70
N LYS A 18 2.43 -8.62 -7.40
CA LYS A 18 1.30 -7.81 -7.88
C LYS A 18 1.14 -6.64 -6.95
N HIS A 19 1.08 -5.42 -7.48
CA HIS A 19 0.91 -4.21 -6.69
C HIS A 19 -0.06 -3.25 -7.38
N TYR A 20 -1.10 -2.83 -6.64
CA TYR A 20 -2.07 -1.84 -7.06
C TYR A 20 -2.05 -0.69 -6.05
N SER A 21 -2.01 0.55 -6.55
CA SER A 21 -2.05 1.73 -5.70
C SER A 21 -3.12 2.69 -6.18
N ARG A 22 -3.84 3.30 -5.25
CA ARG A 22 -4.87 4.28 -5.56
C ARG A 22 -4.78 5.47 -4.61
N LEU A 23 -4.71 6.66 -5.16
CA LEU A 23 -4.71 7.90 -4.39
C LEU A 23 -6.06 8.10 -3.67
N ILE A 24 -5.98 8.66 -2.48
CA ILE A 24 -7.14 9.09 -1.70
C ILE A 24 -7.37 10.58 -2.01
N LYS A 25 -8.60 10.90 -2.42
CA LYS A 25 -9.04 12.29 -2.52
C LYS A 25 -9.71 12.64 -1.21
N PHE A 26 -9.09 13.49 -0.42
CA PHE A 26 -9.66 14.00 0.82
C PHE A 26 -10.79 14.98 0.51
N ILE A 27 -11.73 15.11 1.44
CA ILE A 27 -12.68 16.22 1.43
C ILE A 27 -11.90 17.51 1.75
N ASP A 28 -12.27 18.63 1.14
CA ASP A 28 -11.52 19.90 1.19
C ASP A 28 -11.18 20.37 2.61
N GLU A 29 -12.08 20.15 3.57
CA GLU A 29 -11.85 20.48 4.97
C GLU A 29 -10.72 19.64 5.58
N VAL A 30 -10.69 18.34 5.28
CA VAL A 30 -9.65 17.42 5.74
C VAL A 30 -8.33 17.69 5.03
N ALA A 31 -8.36 17.94 3.72
CA ALA A 31 -7.17 18.17 2.91
C ALA A 31 -6.28 19.30 3.46
N LYS A 32 -6.90 20.38 3.98
CA LYS A 32 -6.21 21.53 4.59
C LYS A 32 -5.41 21.20 5.85
N HIS A 33 -5.71 20.08 6.50
CA HIS A 33 -5.11 19.67 7.76
C HIS A 33 -4.20 18.44 7.63
N GLU A 34 -4.14 17.82 6.44
CA GLU A 34 -3.30 16.65 6.23
C GLU A 34 -1.83 17.05 6.03
N PRO A 35 -0.89 16.47 6.79
CA PRO A 35 0.53 16.89 6.81
C PRO A 35 1.26 16.69 5.48
N HIS A 36 0.67 15.93 4.55
CA HIS A 36 1.24 15.62 3.25
C HIS A 36 0.35 16.05 2.08
N GLU A 37 -0.61 16.95 2.36
CA GLU A 37 -1.58 17.68 1.51
C GLU A 37 -2.37 16.85 0.49
N THR A 38 -1.78 15.88 -0.22
CA THR A 38 -2.46 15.01 -1.19
C THR A 38 -1.76 13.67 -1.50
N SER A 39 -0.59 13.36 -0.93
CA SER A 39 0.20 12.16 -1.32
C SER A 39 -0.16 10.88 -0.56
N THR A 40 -1.42 10.75 -0.14
CA THR A 40 -1.90 9.53 0.53
C THR A 40 -2.48 8.56 -0.49
N SER A 41 -1.99 7.32 -0.48
CA SER A 41 -2.53 6.23 -1.27
C SER A 41 -2.88 5.03 -0.41
N VAL A 42 -3.82 4.25 -0.92
CA VAL A 42 -4.03 2.89 -0.47
C VAL A 42 -3.26 1.95 -1.41
N ASP A 43 -2.48 1.03 -0.86
CA ASP A 43 -1.74 0.00 -1.62
C ASP A 43 -2.36 -1.40 -1.36
N ILE A 44 -2.54 -2.20 -2.41
CA ILE A 44 -2.84 -3.64 -2.37
C ILE A 44 -1.68 -4.36 -3.02
N PHE A 45 -1.13 -5.38 -2.36
CA PHE A 45 -0.04 -6.14 -2.94
C PHE A 45 -0.07 -7.62 -2.56
N SER A 46 0.61 -8.44 -3.36
CA SER A 46 0.71 -9.88 -3.19
C SER A 46 2.06 -10.39 -3.71
N ASN A 47 2.68 -11.30 -2.95
CA ASN A 47 3.95 -11.93 -3.31
C ASN A 47 3.78 -13.36 -3.86
N ASP A 48 2.66 -14.04 -3.57
CA ASP A 48 2.46 -15.47 -3.86
C ASP A 48 1.04 -15.79 -4.41
N ASP A 49 0.42 -14.83 -5.12
CA ASP A 49 -0.92 -14.82 -5.77
C ASP A 49 -2.15 -15.14 -4.90
N SER A 50 -1.95 -15.81 -3.78
CA SER A 50 -2.97 -16.30 -2.87
C SER A 50 -3.15 -15.39 -1.66
N LYS A 51 -2.10 -14.67 -1.24
CA LYS A 51 -2.13 -13.79 -0.07
C LYS A 51 -1.99 -12.33 -0.48
N TRP A 52 -3.06 -11.60 -0.22
CA TRP A 52 -3.14 -10.17 -0.49
C TRP A 52 -3.03 -9.39 0.80
N TYR A 53 -2.29 -8.29 0.74
CA TYR A 53 -2.08 -7.38 1.86
C TYR A 53 -2.48 -5.97 1.46
N CYS A 54 -2.91 -5.19 2.45
CA CYS A 54 -3.27 -3.79 2.27
C CYS A 54 -2.46 -2.91 3.22
N GLN A 55 -1.97 -1.77 2.73
CA GLN A 55 -1.33 -0.76 3.57
C GLN A 55 -1.75 0.64 3.10
N ILE A 56 -1.61 1.62 3.98
CA ILE A 56 -1.72 3.05 3.62
C ILE A 56 -0.30 3.57 3.46
N ARG A 57 -0.07 4.35 2.39
CA ARG A 57 1.17 5.08 2.17
C ARG A 57 0.86 6.56 2.23
N CYS A 58 1.66 7.31 2.98
CA CYS A 58 1.59 8.75 3.07
C CYS A 58 2.99 9.32 2.84
N GLY A 59 3.28 9.77 1.61
CA GLY A 59 4.65 10.12 1.22
C GLY A 59 5.62 8.94 1.39
N LYS A 60 6.61 9.11 2.28
CA LYS A 60 7.58 8.05 2.63
C LYS A 60 7.06 7.09 3.69
N GLN A 61 6.07 7.48 4.49
CA GLN A 61 5.56 6.68 5.60
C GLN A 61 4.57 5.63 5.13
N ARG A 62 4.51 4.49 5.81
CA ARG A 62 3.57 3.41 5.52
C ARG A 62 3.01 2.81 6.80
N THR A 63 1.74 2.39 6.78
CA THR A 63 1.20 1.57 7.88
C THR A 63 1.71 0.14 7.74
N GLN A 64 1.70 -0.62 8.84
CA GLN A 64 1.89 -2.07 8.75
C GLN A 64 0.93 -2.70 7.72
N PRO A 65 1.41 -3.67 6.93
CA PRO A 65 0.56 -4.47 6.07
C PRO A 65 -0.51 -5.20 6.87
N MET A 66 -1.77 -5.03 6.46
CA MET A 66 -2.90 -5.79 6.99
C MET A 66 -3.21 -6.97 6.07
N GLY A 67 -3.42 -8.16 6.63
CA GLY A 67 -3.70 -9.39 5.89
C GLY A 67 -3.12 -10.62 6.61
N PRO A 68 -3.02 -11.78 5.93
CA PRO A 68 -3.36 -12.00 4.52
C PRO A 68 -4.87 -12.05 4.26
N TYR A 69 -5.26 -11.60 3.07
CA TYR A 69 -6.62 -11.63 2.55
C TYR A 69 -6.70 -12.39 1.22
N THR A 70 -7.91 -12.79 0.84
CA THR A 70 -8.21 -13.03 -0.58
C THR A 70 -8.20 -11.70 -1.34
N LYS A 71 -7.98 -11.73 -2.67
CA LYS A 71 -7.99 -10.52 -3.52
C LYS A 71 -9.25 -9.69 -3.32
N ARG A 72 -10.42 -10.33 -3.32
CA ARG A 72 -11.72 -9.67 -3.15
C ARG A 72 -11.89 -9.03 -1.77
N GLN A 73 -11.36 -9.65 -0.72
CA GLN A 73 -11.35 -9.06 0.61
C GLN A 73 -10.42 -7.85 0.68
N ALA A 74 -9.22 -7.95 0.11
CA ALA A 74 -8.28 -6.83 0.04
C ALA A 74 -8.91 -5.62 -0.67
N GLU A 75 -9.54 -5.83 -1.83
CA GLU A 75 -10.25 -4.77 -2.57
C GLU A 75 -11.34 -4.10 -1.71
N ARG A 76 -12.20 -4.89 -1.05
CA ARG A 76 -13.28 -4.36 -0.18
C ARG A 76 -12.76 -3.61 1.04
N VAL A 77 -11.78 -4.18 1.73
CA VAL A 77 -11.14 -3.55 2.91
C VAL A 77 -10.52 -2.23 2.51
N GLN A 78 -9.87 -2.20 1.35
CA GLN A 78 -9.20 -1.01 0.88
C GLN A 78 -10.18 0.07 0.40
N ASP A 79 -11.27 -0.28 -0.26
CA ASP A 79 -12.33 0.67 -0.62
C ASP A 79 -12.96 1.29 0.64
N ALA A 80 -13.28 0.49 1.66
CA ALA A 80 -13.81 0.99 2.92
C ALA A 80 -12.81 1.90 3.65
N ARG A 81 -11.52 1.53 3.67
CA ARG A 81 -10.44 2.37 4.20
C ARG A 81 -10.31 3.68 3.44
N ARG A 82 -10.37 3.64 2.11
CA ARG A 82 -10.26 4.85 1.27
C ARG A 82 -11.35 5.86 1.62
N THR A 83 -12.59 5.41 1.72
CA THR A 83 -13.72 6.28 2.12
C THR A 83 -13.50 6.87 3.51
N ARG A 84 -13.17 6.04 4.49
CA ARG A 84 -12.97 6.52 5.87
C ARG A 84 -11.81 7.52 6.00
N ILE A 85 -10.72 7.32 5.26
CA ILE A 85 -9.56 8.22 5.27
C ILE A 85 -9.89 9.52 4.53
N ALA A 86 -10.63 9.47 3.43
CA ALA A 86 -11.09 10.67 2.73
C ALA A 86 -11.95 11.57 3.65
N GLU A 87 -12.77 10.96 4.50
CA GLU A 87 -13.69 11.66 5.43
C GLU A 87 -13.03 12.12 6.74
N LYS A 88 -12.08 11.35 7.28
CA LYS A 88 -11.54 11.57 8.64
C LYS A 88 -10.07 11.92 8.68
N GLY A 89 -9.39 11.91 7.54
CA GLY A 89 -7.95 12.10 7.47
C GLY A 89 -7.15 10.88 7.95
N THR A 90 -5.85 11.08 8.12
CA THR A 90 -4.89 10.04 8.49
C THR A 90 -4.41 10.10 9.95
N ALA A 91 -4.81 11.12 10.72
CA ALA A 91 -4.33 11.35 12.09
C ALA A 91 -4.55 10.17 13.08
N TRP A 92 -5.52 9.29 12.80
CA TRP A 92 -5.82 8.11 13.62
C TRP A 92 -5.07 6.85 13.17
N LEU A 93 -4.26 6.92 12.11
CA LEU A 93 -3.46 5.81 11.63
C LEU A 93 -2.08 5.80 12.29
N ILE A 94 -1.58 4.60 12.54
CA ILE A 94 -0.21 4.40 13.02
C ILE A 94 0.67 4.11 11.81
N PHE A 95 1.61 5.02 11.55
CA PHE A 95 2.59 4.88 10.50
C PHE A 95 3.91 4.37 11.07
N GLU A 96 4.51 3.42 10.36
CA GLU A 96 5.89 3.04 10.59
C GLU A 96 6.81 4.01 9.86
N GLN A 97 7.88 4.41 10.54
CA GLN A 97 8.96 5.17 9.94
C GLN A 97 9.77 4.19 9.09
N THR A 98 9.58 4.22 7.76
CA THR A 98 10.55 3.54 6.89
C THR A 98 11.74 4.47 6.75
N ASP A 99 12.74 4.27 7.62
CA ASP A 99 14.06 4.85 7.46
C ASP A 99 14.60 4.41 6.09
N GLY A 100 14.75 5.38 5.18
CA GLY A 100 15.57 5.19 4.01
C GLY A 100 17.02 5.25 4.46
N HIS A 101 17.65 4.08 4.56
CA HIS A 101 19.11 3.97 4.53
C HIS A 101 19.56 3.86 3.08
#